data_AF-A0A3N5WD98-F1
#
_entry.id   AF-A0A3N5WD98-F1
#
_cell.length_a   1.000
_cell.length_b   1.000
_cell.length_c   1.000
_cell.angle_alpha   90.00
_cell.angle_beta   90.00
_cell.angle_gamma   90.00
#
_symmetry.space_group_name_H-M   'P 1'
#
loop_
_entity.id
_entity.type
_entity.pdbx_description
1 polymer ?
#
loop_
_entity_poly.entity_id
_entity_poly.type
_entity_poly.pdbx_seq_one_letter_code
_entity_poly.pdbx_strand_id
1 'polypeptide(L)' 'MFVLQSGNHVSDVLVSITDATGKTLVETTSEGPFFLAHLPRGKYQIAATLSGNTIKRQIVIGSAPLGTTHFRWATE' A
#
# COMPACT_ATOMS: atom_id res chain seq x y z
N MET A 1 1.22 -2.82 -6.34
CA MET A 1 2.16 -3.96 -6.44
C MET A 1 3.37 -3.68 -5.56
N PHE A 2 3.89 -4.71 -4.89
CA PHE A 2 5.09 -4.69 -4.07
C PHE A 2 6.23 -5.37 -4.81
N VAL A 3 7.36 -4.67 -4.93
CA VAL A 3 8.49 -5.12 -5.75
C VAL A 3 9.79 -4.45 -5.27
N LEU A 4 10.92 -5.11 -5.46
CA LEU A 4 12.23 -4.48 -5.35
C LEU A 4 12.54 -3.64 -6.61
N GLN A 5 13.49 -2.71 -6.50
CA GLN A 5 14.01 -1.96 -7.66
C GLN A 5 14.66 -2.88 -8.70
N SER A 6 15.16 -4.05 -8.27
CA SER A 6 15.66 -5.11 -9.15
C SER A 6 14.55 -5.78 -9.99
N GLY A 7 13.28 -5.60 -9.62
CA GLY A 7 12.12 -6.24 -10.26
C GLY A 7 11.59 -7.48 -9.53
N ASN A 8 12.26 -7.94 -8.47
CA ASN A 8 11.80 -9.08 -7.68
C ASN A 8 10.52 -8.75 -6.91
N HIS A 9 9.56 -9.66 -6.92
CA HIS A 9 8.36 -9.56 -6.09
C HIS A 9 8.67 -9.84 -4.63
N VAL A 10 7.92 -9.19 -3.73
CA VAL A 10 8.11 -9.33 -2.27
C VAL A 10 6.79 -9.65 -1.57
N SER A 11 6.88 -10.45 -0.51
CA SER A 11 5.83 -10.79 0.46
C SER A 11 6.08 -10.10 1.80
N ASP A 12 5.34 -10.47 2.84
CA ASP A 12 5.53 -10.02 4.22
C ASP A 12 5.50 -8.50 4.41
N VAL A 13 4.76 -7.82 3.53
CA VAL A 13 4.63 -6.36 3.58
C VAL A 13 3.54 -5.99 4.57
N LEU A 14 3.89 -5.33 5.67
CA LEU A 14 2.91 -4.73 6.56
C LEU A 14 2.26 -3.52 5.86
N VAL A 15 0.95 -3.57 5.68
CA VAL A 15 0.14 -2.55 5.03
C VAL A 15 -0.78 -1.90 6.05
N SER A 16 -0.68 -0.59 6.19
CA SER A 16 -1.63 0.24 6.93
C SER A 16 -2.27 1.26 6.01
N ILE A 17 -3.60 1.35 6.03
CA ILE A 17 -4.37 2.35 5.29
C ILE A 17 -5.16 3.19 6.27
N THR A 18 -4.89 4.50 6.28
CA THR A 18 -5.60 5.47 7.10
C THR A 18 -6.40 6.44 6.22
N ASP A 19 -7.60 6.80 6.65
CA ASP A 19 -8.38 7.85 5.99
C ASP A 19 -7.85 9.27 6.31
N ALA A 20 -8.50 10.29 5.73
CA ALA A 20 -8.13 11.70 5.91
C ALA A 20 -8.24 12.21 7.36
N THR A 21 -8.98 11.52 8.23
CA THR A 21 -9.10 11.84 9.66
C THR A 21 -8.02 11.18 10.51
N GLY A 22 -7.20 10.31 9.90
CA GLY A 22 -6.20 9.51 10.59
C GLY A 22 -6.72 8.19 11.12
N LYS A 23 -7.98 7.82 10.85
CA LYS A 23 -8.54 6.53 11.27
C LYS A 23 -7.94 5.40 10.43
N THR A 24 -7.37 4.40 11.09
CA THR A 24 -6.94 3.15 10.45
C THR A 24 -8.16 2.35 9.98
N LEU A 25 -8.20 2.05 8.69
CA LEU A 25 -9.24 1.23 8.06
C LEU A 25 -8.76 -0.19 7.76
N VAL A 26 -7.45 -0.32 7.49
CA VAL A 26 -6.80 -1.59 7.19
C VAL A 26 -5.46 -1.60 7.91
N GLU A 27 -5.15 -2.73 8.56
CA GLU A 27 -3.84 -3.05 9.10
C GLU A 27 -3.64 -4.55 8.97
N THR A 28 -2.73 -4.97 8.10
CA THR A 28 -2.55 -6.38 7.76
C THR A 28 -1.18 -6.64 7.15
N THR A 29 -0.72 -7.88 7.18
CA THR A 29 0.46 -8.33 6.42
C THR A 29 0.01 -8.91 5.10
N SER A 30 0.62 -8.46 4.00
CA SER A 30 0.32 -8.94 2.66
C SER A 30 1.38 -9.91 2.17
N GLU A 31 0.93 -11.07 1.72
CA GLU A 31 1.74 -12.09 1.04
C GLU A 31 2.22 -11.67 -0.36
N GLY A 32 1.79 -10.50 -0.86
CA GLY A 32 2.22 -9.95 -2.13
C GLY A 32 1.85 -10.79 -3.37
N PRO A 33 2.34 -10.40 -4.56
CA PRO A 33 2.88 -9.06 -4.88
C PRO A 33 1.77 -8.01 -5.04
N PHE A 34 0.50 -8.43 -5.08
CA PHE A 34 -0.65 -7.54 -5.18
C PHE A 34 -1.39 -7.49 -3.86
N PHE A 35 -1.84 -6.28 -3.51
CA PHE A 35 -2.74 -6.04 -2.40
C PHE A 35 -3.94 -5.28 -2.95
N LEU A 36 -5.14 -5.84 -2.78
CA LEU A 36 -6.39 -5.26 -3.25
C LEU A 36 -7.25 -4.92 -2.04
N ALA A 37 -7.76 -3.70 -2.00
CA ALA A 37 -8.69 -3.24 -0.98
C ALA A 37 -9.84 -2.50 -1.62
N HIS A 38 -11.06 -2.79 -1.16
CA HIS A 38 -12.24 -2.02 -1.53
C HIS A 38 -12.38 -0.87 -0.54
N LEU A 39 -12.08 0.35 -1.00
CA LEU A 39 -12.18 1.55 -0.19
C LEU A 39 -13.33 2.43 -0.70
N PRO A 40 -14.08 3.09 0.19
CA PRO A 40 -14.98 4.17 -0.20
C PRO A 40 -14.25 5.28 -0.95
N ARG A 41 -15.03 6.19 -1.53
CA ARG A 41 -14.47 7.41 -2.12
C ARG A 41 -13.86 8.27 -1.01
N GLY A 42 -12.64 8.75 -1.22
CA GLY A 42 -11.94 9.49 -0.18
C GLY A 42 -10.45 9.68 -0.48
N LYS A 43 -9.78 10.33 0.47
CA LYS A 43 -8.32 10.48 0.48
C LYS A 43 -7.75 9.53 1.53
N TYR A 44 -6.67 8.85 1.18
CA TYR A 44 -6.04 7.86 2.03
C TYR A 44 -4.54 8.02 2.05
N GLN A 45 -3.93 7.68 3.18
CA GLN A 45 -2.50 7.42 3.27
C GLN A 45 -2.30 5.92 3.41
N ILE A 46 -1.46 5.36 2.53
CA ILE A 46 -1.02 3.98 2.59
C ILE A 46 0.42 3.98 3.09
N ALA A 47 0.69 3.28 4.18
CA ALA A 47 2.04 2.94 4.63
C ALA A 47 2.28 1.45 4.34
N ALA A 48 3.31 1.15 3.56
CA ALA A 48 3.74 -0.22 3.27
C ALA A 48 5.15 -0.40 3.83
N THR A 49 5.38 -1.46 4.60
CA THR A 49 6.65 -1.71 5.29
C THR A 49 7.17 -3.08 4.94
N LEU A 50 8.40 -3.12 4.42
CA LEU A 50 9.15 -4.35 4.13
C LEU A 50 10.40 -4.34 5.01
N SER A 51 10.59 -5.38 5.84
CA SER A 51 11.69 -5.52 6.81
C SER A 51 12.03 -4.23 7.59
N GLY A 52 11.00 -3.51 8.06
CA GLY A 52 11.14 -2.26 8.80
C GLY A 52 11.27 -1.00 7.94
N ASN A 53 11.49 -1.11 6.62
CA ASN A 53 11.56 0.01 5.69
C ASN A 53 10.16 0.42 5.22
N THR A 54 9.67 1.55 5.73
CA THR A 54 8.33 2.06 5.40
C THR A 54 8.36 3.03 4.22
N ILE A 55 7.50 2.79 3.21
CA ILE A 55 7.17 3.74 2.15
C ILE A 55 5.73 4.20 2.32
N LYS A 56 5.52 5.53 2.36
CA LYS A 56 4.19 6.14 2.44
C LYS A 56 3.75 6.71 1.09
N ARG A 57 2.49 6.51 0.73
CA ARG A 57 1.85 7.07 -0.46
C ARG A 57 0.48 7.64 -0.11
N GLN A 58 0.19 8.84 -0.59
CA GLN A 58 -1.16 9.39 -0.56
C GLN A 58 -1.87 9.04 -1.86
N ILE A 59 -3.13 8.59 -1.78
CA ILE A 59 -3.97 8.31 -2.92
C ILE A 59 -5.36 8.94 -2.75
N VAL A 60 -6.03 9.19 -3.87
CA VAL A 60 -7.42 9.65 -3.90
C VAL A 60 -8.25 8.62 -4.66
N ILE A 61 -9.26 8.06 -3.99
CA ILE A 61 -10.28 7.22 -4.62
C ILE A 61 -11.43 8.12 -5.02
N GLY A 62 -11.50 8.41 -6.33
CA GLY A 62 -12.52 9.26 -6.95
C GLY A 62 -13.66 8.44 -7.57
N SER A 63 -14.11 8.83 -8.76
CA SER A 63 -15.10 8.09 -9.54
C SER A 63 -14.52 6.95 -10.39
N ALA A 64 -13.19 6.89 -10.51
CA ALA A 64 -12.54 5.83 -11.27
C ALA A 64 -12.80 4.46 -10.60
N PRO A 65 -13.05 3.41 -11.39
CA PRO A 65 -13.34 2.08 -10.86
C PRO A 65 -12.13 1.42 -10.17
N LEU A 66 -10.91 1.89 -10.46
CA LEU A 66 -9.68 1.37 -9.88
C LEU A 66 -8.64 2.47 -9.71
N GLY A 67 -8.07 2.57 -8.51
CA GLY A 67 -6.83 3.30 -8.24
C GLY A 67 -5.68 2.31 -8.09
N THR A 68 -4.54 2.56 -8.75
CA THR A 68 -3.35 1.69 -8.64
C THR A 68 -2.15 2.50 -8.19
N THR A 69 -1.37 1.92 -7.28
CA THR A 69 -0.09 2.46 -6.85
C THR A 69 0.94 1.34 -6.67
N HIS A 70 2.22 1.70 -6.78
CA HIS A 70 3.34 0.78 -6.67
C HIS A 70 4.24 1.20 -5.51
N PHE A 71 4.75 0.21 -4.78
CA PHE A 71 5.77 0.40 -3.75
C PHE A 71 7.02 -0.34 -4.20
N ARG A 72 8.14 0.37 -4.21
CA ARG A 72 9.43 -0.11 -4.70
C ARG A 72 10.50 0.14 -3.66
N TRP A 73 11.11 -0.92 -3.15
CA TRP A 73 12.22 -0.86 -2.19
C TRP A 73 13.55 -1.15 -2.89
N ALA A 74 14.65 -0.60 -2.39
CA ALA A 74 15.98 -0.88 -2.93
C ALA A 74 16.41 -2.33 -2.64
N THR A 75 16.12 -2.80 -1.43
CA THR A 75 16.41 -4.15 -0.92
C THR A 75 15.23 -4.65 -0.09
N GLU A 76 15.24 -5.93 0.26
CA GLU A 76 14.43 -6.45 1.36
C GLU A 76 14.80 -5.79 2.67
#